data_AF-A0A6D2KRR3-F1
#
_entry.id   AF-A0A6D2KRR3-F1
#
_cell.length_a   1.000
_cell.length_b   1.000
_cell.length_c   1.000
_cell.angle_alpha   90.00
_cell.angle_beta   90.00
_cell.angle_gamma   90.00
#
_symmetry.space_group_name_H-M   'P 1'
#
loop_
_entity.id
_entity.type
_entity.pdbx_description
1 polymer ?
#
loop_
_entity_poly.entity_id
_entity_poly.type
_entity_poly.pdbx_seq_one_letter_code
_entity_poly.pdbx_strand_id
1 'polypeptide(L)'
;MDEKHVYAVDEDGECFAFSTSECKFEAVDGRRESNVENRHDWLIGIGVGALICRGIGGKILWRMPDDLEWKEVKGLEELQQQHPGLEIIKLCPYSVERLAIFWEARPQGILELWFAELTLVGRMDGEVWEVNGNIEWSGPVLSDSSYTGLNLLCAGSLYL
;
A
#
# COMPACT_ATOMS: atom_id res chain seq x y z
N MET A 1 -27.06 2.20 -11.22
CA MET A 1 -26.01 1.36 -11.83
C MET A 1 -24.74 1.78 -11.13
N ASP A 2 -24.14 0.89 -10.33
CA ASP A 2 -22.84 1.15 -9.72
C ASP A 2 -21.81 1.25 -10.85
N GLU A 3 -21.42 2.47 -11.19
CA GLU A 3 -20.43 2.72 -12.20
C GLU A 3 -19.07 2.33 -11.60
N LYS A 4 -18.53 1.20 -12.04
CA LYS A 4 -17.20 0.75 -11.61
C LYS A 4 -16.17 1.63 -12.30
N HIS A 5 -15.52 2.50 -11.54
CA HIS A 5 -14.41 3.31 -12.03
C HIS A 5 -13.09 2.57 -11.81
N VAL A 6 -12.26 2.47 -12.85
CA VAL A 6 -10.86 2.04 -12.72
C VAL A 6 -10.03 3.29 -12.54
N TYR A 7 -9.29 3.38 -11.44
CA TYR A 7 -8.38 4.49 -11.20
C TYR A 7 -6.98 4.13 -11.66
N ALA A 8 -6.32 5.06 -12.35
CA ALA A 8 -4.93 4.95 -12.78
C ALA A 8 -4.18 6.23 -12.43
N VAL A 9 -2.88 6.10 -12.16
CA VAL A 9 -1.97 7.23 -11.95
C VAL A 9 -0.78 7.01 -12.87
N ASP A 10 -0.42 8.02 -13.66
CA ASP A 10 0.76 7.96 -14.52
C ASP A 10 2.05 8.37 -13.80
N GLU A 11 3.16 8.38 -14.54
CA GLU A 11 4.49 8.73 -14.01
C GLU A 11 4.60 10.20 -13.56
N ASP A 12 3.81 11.09 -14.15
CA ASP A 12 3.74 12.52 -13.80
C ASP A 12 2.77 12.77 -12.61
N GLY A 13 2.11 11.71 -12.12
CA GLY A 13 1.14 11.78 -11.04
C GLY A 13 -0.23 12.22 -11.47
N GLU A 14 -0.53 12.28 -12.77
CA GLU A 14 -1.86 12.60 -13.25
C GLU A 14 -2.81 11.43 -12.95
N CYS A 15 -3.95 11.74 -12.33
CA CYS A 15 -4.96 10.76 -11.96
C CYS A 15 -6.01 10.64 -13.05
N PHE A 16 -6.31 9.41 -13.46
CA PHE A 16 -7.29 9.07 -14.46
C PHE A 16 -8.36 8.14 -13.89
N ALA A 17 -9.60 8.31 -14.35
CA ALA A 17 -10.68 7.37 -14.12
C ALA A 17 -11.14 6.79 -15.46
N PHE A 18 -11.26 5.47 -15.53
CA PHE A 18 -11.83 4.79 -16.69
C PHE A 18 -13.36 4.84 -16.60
N SER A 19 -13.98 5.45 -17.61
CA SER A 19 -15.41 5.34 -17.85
C SER A 19 -15.69 4.05 -18.64
N THR A 20 -16.45 3.13 -18.03
CA THR A 20 -16.87 1.89 -18.70
C THR A 20 -17.94 2.13 -19.76
N SER A 21 -18.72 3.21 -19.63
CA SER A 21 -19.76 3.59 -20.58
C SER A 21 -19.18 4.24 -21.84
N GLU A 22 -18.13 5.04 -21.69
CA GLU A 22 -17.47 5.74 -22.80
C GLU A 22 -16.18 5.04 -23.28
N CYS A 23 -15.75 3.98 -22.59
CA CYS A 23 -14.55 3.19 -22.88
C CYS A 23 -13.27 4.03 -23.03
N LYS A 24 -13.09 5.04 -22.17
CA LYS A 24 -11.89 5.90 -22.16
C LYS A 24 -11.49 6.27 -20.73
N PHE A 25 -10.21 6.61 -20.59
CA PHE A 25 -9.71 7.30 -19.40
C PHE A 25 -10.00 8.79 -19.52
N GLU A 26 -10.49 9.38 -18.44
CA GLU A 26 -10.66 10.81 -18.30
C GLU A 26 -9.82 11.30 -17.14
N ALA A 27 -9.18 12.45 -17.31
CA ALA A 27 -8.46 13.10 -16.22
C ALA A 27 -9.46 13.47 -15.12
N VAL A 28 -9.16 13.07 -13.89
CA VAL A 28 -10.01 13.40 -12.75
C VAL A 28 -9.77 14.87 -12.38
N ASP A 29 -10.64 15.76 -12.83
CA ASP A 29 -10.64 17.21 -12.56
C ASP A 29 -9.29 17.95 -12.78
N GLY A 30 -8.38 17.40 -13.61
CA GLY A 30 -7.02 17.94 -13.77
C GLY A 30 -6.15 17.85 -12.51
N ARG A 31 -6.46 16.93 -11.60
CA ARG A 31 -5.73 16.72 -10.34
C ARG A 31 -4.39 16.02 -10.60
N ARG A 32 -3.34 16.53 -9.95
CA ARG A 32 -1.99 15.96 -9.98
C ARG A 32 -1.56 15.54 -8.58
N GLU A 33 -1.00 14.34 -8.48
CA GLU A 33 -0.41 13.82 -7.27
C GLU A 33 0.85 14.59 -6.89
N SER A 34 0.88 15.07 -5.65
CA SER A 34 2.09 15.61 -5.05
C SER A 34 3.01 14.45 -4.62
N ASN A 35 4.30 14.52 -4.95
CA ASN A 35 5.33 13.58 -4.49
C ASN A 35 5.16 12.12 -4.95
N VAL A 36 4.87 11.90 -6.24
CA VAL A 36 4.77 10.56 -6.86
C VAL A 36 6.00 9.70 -6.60
N GLU A 37 7.20 10.31 -6.62
CA GLU A 37 8.47 9.64 -6.36
C GLU A 37 8.53 8.96 -4.98
N ASN A 38 7.71 9.40 -4.02
CA ASN A 38 7.66 8.82 -2.68
C ASN A 38 6.48 7.86 -2.50
N ARG A 39 5.70 7.59 -3.56
CA ARG A 39 4.48 6.79 -3.53
C ARG A 39 4.59 5.66 -4.54
N HIS A 40 4.87 4.48 -4.04
CA HIS A 40 5.01 3.28 -4.85
C HIS A 40 3.97 2.22 -4.49
N ASP A 41 3.75 1.29 -5.42
CA ASP A 41 2.83 0.16 -5.29
C ASP A 41 1.38 0.57 -4.95
N TRP A 42 0.82 1.44 -5.78
CA TRP A 42 -0.55 1.91 -5.65
C TRP A 42 -1.54 0.76 -5.83
N LEU A 43 -2.48 0.65 -4.91
CA LEU A 43 -3.53 -0.36 -4.97
C LEU A 43 -4.85 0.16 -4.39
N ILE A 44 -5.94 -0.53 -4.73
CA ILE A 44 -7.25 -0.32 -4.11
C ILE A 44 -7.38 -1.26 -2.93
N GLY A 45 -7.53 -0.72 -1.72
CA GLY A 45 -7.93 -1.50 -0.56
C GLY A 45 -9.42 -1.83 -0.65
N ILE A 46 -9.77 -2.94 -1.33
CA ILE A 46 -11.16 -3.29 -1.66
C ILE A 46 -12.08 -3.24 -0.44
N GLY A 47 -11.63 -3.75 0.71
CA GLY A 47 -12.42 -3.74 1.96
C GLY A 47 -12.71 -2.35 2.53
N VAL A 48 -11.93 -1.32 2.17
CA VAL A 48 -12.09 0.06 2.64
C VAL A 48 -12.47 1.06 1.55
N GLY A 49 -12.42 0.65 0.28
CA GLY A 49 -12.70 1.52 -0.87
C GLY A 49 -11.69 2.66 -1.08
N ALA A 50 -10.52 2.58 -0.46
CA ALA A 50 -9.50 3.64 -0.47
C ALA A 50 -8.31 3.30 -1.38
N LEU A 51 -7.66 4.34 -1.91
CA LEU A 51 -6.35 4.25 -2.53
C LEU A 51 -5.31 4.04 -1.42
N ILE A 52 -4.42 3.07 -1.61
CA ILE A 52 -3.34 2.75 -0.68
C ILE A 52 -2.01 2.79 -1.42
N CYS A 53 -0.96 3.32 -0.79
CA CYS A 53 0.41 3.24 -1.30
C CYS A 53 1.43 3.17 -0.15
N ARG A 54 2.70 2.94 -0.51
CA ARG A 54 3.81 3.07 0.44
C ARG A 54 4.13 4.54 0.71
N GLY A 55 4.47 4.85 1.95
CA GLY A 55 5.06 6.11 2.36
C GLY A 55 6.43 5.91 3.02
N ILE A 56 7.17 7.00 3.16
CA ILE A 56 8.52 7.02 3.75
C ILE A 56 8.50 6.57 5.20
N GLY A 57 9.55 5.85 5.62
CA GLY A 57 9.76 5.47 7.02
C GLY A 57 8.86 4.29 7.40
N GLY A 58 8.62 3.39 6.45
CA GLY A 58 7.84 2.19 6.69
C GLY A 58 6.35 2.44 6.87
N LYS A 59 5.83 3.53 6.32
CA LYS A 59 4.42 3.93 6.47
C LYS A 59 3.58 3.36 5.34
N ILE A 60 2.32 3.10 5.66
CA ILE A 60 1.29 2.85 4.65
C ILE A 60 0.39 4.08 4.65
N LEU A 61 0.17 4.65 3.48
CA LEU A 61 -0.68 5.81 3.30
C LEU A 61 -1.99 5.40 2.64
N TRP A 62 -3.06 6.10 2.98
CA TRP A 62 -4.36 5.93 2.37
C TRP A 62 -5.04 7.28 2.08
N ARG A 63 -5.98 7.26 1.14
CA ARG A 63 -6.96 8.34 0.94
C ARG A 63 -8.18 7.84 0.16
N MET A 64 -9.28 8.58 0.19
CA MET A 64 -10.37 8.32 -0.74
C MET A 64 -9.98 8.78 -2.16
N PRO A 65 -10.57 8.18 -3.23
CA PRO A 65 -10.30 8.62 -4.59
C PRO A 65 -10.55 10.11 -4.84
N ASP A 66 -11.55 10.68 -4.15
CA ASP A 66 -11.93 12.08 -4.27
C ASP A 66 -11.09 13.02 -3.37
N ASP A 67 -10.23 12.48 -2.50
CA ASP A 67 -9.36 13.27 -1.63
C ASP A 67 -8.00 13.54 -2.29
N LEU A 68 -7.38 14.68 -1.97
CA LEU A 68 -6.01 14.98 -2.39
C LEU A 68 -4.98 14.63 -1.32
N GLU A 69 -5.36 14.73 -0.05
CA GLU A 69 -4.48 14.55 1.08
C GLU A 69 -4.33 13.06 1.43
N TRP A 70 -3.08 12.63 1.55
CA TRP A 70 -2.74 11.29 2.02
C TRP A 70 -2.63 11.29 3.53
N LYS A 71 -3.26 10.30 4.15
CA LYS A 71 -3.23 10.07 5.58
C LYS A 71 -2.48 8.78 5.88
N GLU A 72 -1.86 8.70 7.03
CA GLU A 72 -1.23 7.46 7.49
C GLU A 72 -2.30 6.44 7.93
N VAL A 73 -2.10 5.19 7.57
CA VAL A 73 -2.88 4.06 8.13
C VAL A 73 -2.42 3.88 9.57
N LYS A 74 -3.36 4.01 10.51
CA LYS A 74 -3.10 3.84 11.95
C LYS A 74 -3.08 2.36 12.34
N GLY A 75 -2.61 2.03 13.54
CA GLY A 75 -2.65 0.65 14.08
C GLY A 75 -1.47 -0.22 13.67
N LEU A 76 -0.50 0.34 12.94
CA LEU A 76 0.74 -0.34 12.52
C LEU A 76 1.97 0.12 13.31
N GLU A 77 1.76 0.89 14.39
CA GLU A 77 2.84 1.50 15.17
C GLU A 77 3.69 0.45 15.88
N GLU A 78 3.09 -0.69 16.29
CA GLU A 78 3.83 -1.80 16.90
C GLU A 78 4.90 -2.35 15.95
N LEU A 79 4.57 -2.52 14.67
CA LEU A 79 5.52 -3.01 13.67
C LEU A 79 6.70 -2.04 13.50
N GLN A 80 6.40 -0.74 13.44
CA GLN A 80 7.41 0.32 13.33
C GLN A 80 8.30 0.39 14.58
N GLN A 81 7.74 0.12 15.77
CA GLN A 81 8.49 0.08 17.03
C GLN A 81 9.38 -1.16 17.13
N GLN A 82 8.90 -2.32 16.70
CA GLN A 82 9.65 -3.58 16.69
C GLN A 82 10.79 -3.57 15.65
N HIS A 83 10.60 -2.84 14.56
CA HIS A 83 11.59 -2.70 13.49
C HIS A 83 11.94 -1.22 13.25
N PRO A 84 12.76 -0.60 14.12
CA PRO A 84 13.18 0.79 13.93
C PRO A 84 13.90 0.99 12.59
N GLY A 85 13.47 1.97 11.80
CA GLY A 85 14.03 2.23 10.48
C GLY A 85 13.55 1.26 9.40
N LEU A 86 12.47 0.51 9.65
CA LEU A 86 11.78 -0.28 8.62
C LEU A 86 11.45 0.61 7.43
N GLU A 87 11.80 0.11 6.24
CA GLU A 87 11.39 0.71 4.97
C GLU A 87 10.67 -0.36 4.16
N ILE A 88 9.39 -0.12 3.86
CA ILE A 88 8.59 -1.06 3.07
C ILE A 88 9.12 -1.01 1.64
N ILE A 89 9.59 -2.13 1.11
CA ILE A 89 10.11 -2.25 -0.26
C ILE A 89 9.05 -2.71 -1.26
N LYS A 90 8.00 -3.37 -0.77
CA LYS A 90 6.87 -3.80 -1.60
C LYS A 90 5.58 -3.82 -0.79
N LEU A 91 4.51 -3.32 -1.41
CA LEU A 91 3.13 -3.46 -0.95
C LEU A 91 2.34 -4.16 -2.07
N CYS A 92 1.53 -5.16 -1.75
CA CYS A 92 0.70 -5.82 -2.76
C CYS A 92 -0.60 -6.39 -2.19
N PRO A 93 -1.61 -6.64 -3.05
CA PRO A 93 -2.75 -7.46 -2.66
C PRO A 93 -2.31 -8.86 -2.25
N TYR A 94 -2.85 -9.37 -1.16
CA TYR A 94 -2.65 -10.75 -0.69
C TYR A 94 -3.93 -11.57 -0.81
N SER A 95 -5.07 -10.97 -0.57
CA SER A 95 -6.38 -11.53 -0.89
C SER A 95 -7.36 -10.40 -1.22
N VAL A 96 -8.65 -10.71 -1.35
CA VAL A 96 -9.69 -9.69 -1.51
C VAL A 96 -9.73 -8.71 -0.33
N GLU A 97 -9.40 -9.19 0.87
CA GLU A 97 -9.54 -8.42 2.12
C GLU A 97 -8.19 -8.08 2.76
N ARG A 98 -7.10 -8.65 2.25
CA ARG A 98 -5.78 -8.58 2.89
C ARG A 98 -4.72 -8.04 1.97
N LEU A 99 -3.80 -7.30 2.58
CA LEU A 99 -2.62 -6.76 1.95
C LEU A 99 -1.38 -7.46 2.51
N ALA A 100 -0.33 -7.48 1.71
CA ALA A 100 0.99 -7.91 2.14
C ALA A 100 1.97 -6.76 2.00
N ILE A 101 2.84 -6.61 3.00
CA ILE A 101 4.02 -5.76 2.93
C ILE A 101 5.28 -6.58 3.08
N PHE A 102 6.34 -6.11 2.43
CA PHE A 102 7.67 -6.69 2.54
C PHE A 102 8.68 -5.60 2.88
N TRP A 103 9.65 -5.94 3.70
CA TRP A 103 10.80 -5.09 4.02
C TRP A 103 12.06 -5.91 4.18
N GLU A 104 13.20 -5.27 3.96
CA GLU A 104 14.50 -5.85 4.28
C GLU A 104 14.83 -5.57 5.74
N ALA A 105 15.29 -6.58 6.47
CA ALA A 105 15.87 -6.42 7.79
C ALA A 105 17.26 -7.06 7.82
N ARG A 106 18.11 -6.56 8.72
CA ARG A 106 19.47 -7.10 8.92
C ARG A 106 19.80 -7.40 10.37
N PRO A 107 19.07 -8.31 11.03
CA PRO A 107 19.44 -8.73 12.37
C PRO A 107 20.85 -9.33 12.34
N GLN A 108 21.75 -8.76 13.15
CA GLN A 108 23.14 -9.25 13.27
C GLN A 108 23.92 -9.26 11.93
N GLY A 109 23.48 -8.46 10.95
CA GLY A 109 24.11 -8.32 9.64
C GLY A 109 23.68 -9.36 8.58
N ILE A 110 22.83 -10.32 8.92
CA ILE A 110 22.29 -11.31 7.96
C ILE A 110 21.11 -10.68 7.22
N LEU A 111 21.09 -10.80 5.89
CA LEU A 111 19.96 -10.33 5.09
C LEU A 111 18.72 -11.20 5.35
N GLU A 112 17.63 -10.55 5.75
CA GLU A 112 16.32 -11.17 5.84
C GLU A 112 15.28 -10.40 5.03
N LEU A 113 14.44 -11.13 4.30
CA LEU A 113 13.19 -10.61 3.78
C LEU A 113 12.10 -10.89 4.80
N TRP A 114 11.51 -9.82 5.32
CA TRP A 114 10.37 -9.90 6.21
C TRP A 114 9.07 -9.66 5.46
N PHE A 115 8.00 -10.20 6.01
CA PHE A 115 6.65 -10.09 5.51
C PHE A 115 5.69 -9.79 6.65
N ALA A 116 4.64 -9.03 6.35
CA ALA A 116 3.46 -8.94 7.18
C ALA A 116 2.19 -9.01 6.35
N GLU A 117 1.21 -9.75 6.86
CA GLU A 117 -0.15 -9.82 6.35
C GLU A 117 -1.02 -8.86 7.15
N LEU A 118 -1.73 -7.99 6.44
CA LEU A 118 -2.50 -6.89 7.03
C LEU A 118 -3.96 -6.95 6.60
N THR A 119 -4.87 -6.66 7.52
CA THR A 119 -6.24 -6.26 7.20
C THR A 119 -6.38 -4.75 7.36
N LEU A 120 -7.16 -4.11 6.50
CA LEU A 120 -7.52 -2.70 6.64
C LEU A 120 -9.00 -2.57 6.98
N VAL A 121 -9.31 -1.72 7.96
CA VAL A 121 -10.67 -1.44 8.41
C VAL A 121 -10.89 0.07 8.41
N GLY A 122 -11.86 0.51 7.61
CA GLY A 122 -12.36 1.87 7.60
C GLY A 122 -13.31 2.10 8.76
N ARG A 123 -13.19 3.24 9.44
CA ARG A 123 -14.07 3.65 10.54
C ARG A 123 -14.38 5.14 10.41
N MET A 124 -15.62 5.52 10.72
CA MET A 124 -15.93 6.92 11.00
C MET A 124 -15.62 7.19 12.47
N ASP A 125 -14.80 8.21 12.72
CA ASP A 125 -14.65 8.83 14.04
C ASP A 125 -15.24 10.25 13.98
N GLY A 126 -16.48 10.39 14.46
CA GLY A 126 -17.26 11.60 14.25
C GLY A 126 -17.53 11.86 12.76
N GLU A 127 -17.02 12.97 12.23
CA GLU A 127 -17.11 13.36 10.81
C GLU A 127 -15.85 13.02 10.00
N VAL A 128 -14.84 12.38 10.63
CA VAL A 128 -13.57 12.05 9.98
C VAL A 128 -13.53 10.57 9.64
N TRP A 129 -13.25 10.26 8.38
CA TRP A 129 -12.95 8.89 7.96
C TRP A 129 -11.49 8.55 8.31
N GLU A 130 -11.29 7.39 8.94
CA GLU A 130 -9.98 6.85 9.27
C GLU A 130 -9.85 5.40 8.80
N VAL A 131 -8.65 5.02 8.35
CA VAL A 131 -8.31 3.64 8.04
C VAL A 131 -7.30 3.14 9.06
N ASN A 132 -7.65 2.05 9.72
CA ASN A 132 -6.79 1.34 10.66
C ASN A 132 -6.33 0.02 10.03
N GLY A 133 -5.05 -0.29 10.15
CA GLY A 133 -4.47 -1.58 9.80
C GLY A 133 -4.37 -2.47 11.03
N ASN A 134 -4.60 -3.77 10.85
CA ASN A 134 -4.25 -4.79 11.84
C ASN A 134 -3.23 -5.74 11.24
N ILE A 135 -2.26 -6.16 12.05
CA ILE A 135 -1.25 -7.14 11.66
C ILE A 135 -1.83 -8.53 11.98
N GLU A 136 -2.18 -9.28 10.94
CA GLU A 136 -2.69 -10.65 11.07
C GLU A 136 -1.53 -11.62 11.32
N TRP A 137 -0.39 -11.37 10.68
CA TRP A 137 0.83 -12.14 10.83
C TRP A 137 2.05 -11.30 10.45
N SER A 138 3.19 -11.52 11.09
CA SER A 138 4.48 -10.98 10.66
C SER A 138 5.63 -11.93 10.97
N GLY A 139 6.64 -11.94 10.11
CA GLY A 139 7.83 -12.76 10.32
C GLY A 139 8.82 -12.76 9.13
N PRO A 140 10.03 -13.29 9.35
CA PRO A 140 11.00 -13.50 8.29
C PRO A 140 10.53 -14.64 7.38
N VAL A 141 10.57 -14.40 6.07
CA VAL A 141 10.20 -15.37 5.02
C VAL A 141 11.40 -15.79 4.16
N LEU A 142 12.51 -15.07 4.25
CA LEU A 142 13.81 -15.44 3.70
C LEU A 142 14.89 -15.00 4.70
N SER A 143 15.85 -15.87 4.97
CA SER A 143 17.05 -15.54 5.76
C SER A 143 18.23 -16.27 5.13
N ASP A 144 19.11 -15.53 4.46
CA ASP A 144 20.22 -16.13 3.71
C ASP A 144 21.42 -15.18 3.69
N SER A 145 22.55 -15.66 4.22
CA SER A 145 23.80 -14.92 4.36
C SER A 145 24.61 -14.82 3.07
N SER A 146 24.22 -15.53 2.01
CA SER A 146 24.88 -15.49 0.70
C SER A 146 24.51 -14.24 -0.12
N TYR A 147 23.39 -13.58 0.21
CA TYR A 147 22.94 -12.39 -0.49
C TYR A 147 23.48 -11.10 0.15
N THR A 148 24.06 -10.23 -0.66
CA THR A 148 24.49 -8.89 -0.21
C THR A 148 23.34 -7.88 -0.24
N GLY A 149 22.29 -8.14 -1.01
CA GLY A 149 21.06 -7.36 -1.07
C GLY A 149 19.99 -8.07 -1.91
N LEU A 150 18.72 -7.71 -1.69
CA LEU A 150 17.59 -8.27 -2.41
C LEU A 150 16.84 -7.14 -3.14
N ASN A 151 16.59 -7.33 -4.44
CA ASN A 151 15.71 -6.45 -5.21
C ASN A 151 14.40 -7.16 -5.53
N LEU A 152 13.38 -6.93 -4.71
CA LEU A 152 12.06 -7.54 -4.88
C LEU A 152 11.25 -6.80 -5.97
N LEU A 153 11.33 -7.30 -7.19
CA LEU A 153 10.67 -6.66 -8.34
C LEU A 153 9.14 -6.79 -8.31
N CYS A 154 8.64 -7.97 -7.94
CA CYS A 154 7.21 -8.28 -7.89
C CYS A 154 6.89 -9.19 -6.72
N ALA A 155 5.72 -8.98 -6.12
CA ALA A 155 5.09 -9.89 -5.18
C ALA A 155 3.59 -9.87 -5.44
N GLY A 156 2.96 -11.04 -5.36
CA GLY A 156 1.53 -11.20 -5.55
C GLY A 156 1.10 -12.56 -5.05
N SER A 157 -0.18 -12.68 -4.73
CA SER A 157 -0.79 -13.95 -4.36
C SER A 157 -1.54 -14.55 -5.54
N LEU A 158 -1.54 -15.88 -5.61
CA LEU A 158 -2.35 -16.65 -6.53
C LEU A 158 -3.17 -17.64 -5.71
N TYR A 159 -4.49 -17.60 -5.87
CA TYR A 159 -5.33 -18.71 -5.43
C TYR A 159 -5.19 -19.82 -6.47
N LEU A 160 -4.57 -20.94 -6.07
CA LEU A 160 -4.45 -22.17 -6.86
C LEU A 160 -5.65 -23.09 -6.61
#